data_AF-A0A6F9E3L4-F1
#
_entry.id   AF-A0A6F9E3L4-F1
#
_cell.length_a   1.000
_cell.length_b   1.000
_cell.length_c   1.000
_cell.angle_alpha   90.00
_cell.angle_beta   90.00
_cell.angle_gamma   90.00
#
_symmetry.space_group_name_H-M   'P 1'
#
loop_
_entity.id
_entity.type
_entity.pdbx_description
1 polymer ?
#
loop_
_entity_poly.entity_id
_entity_poly.type
_entity_poly.pdbx_seq_one_letter_code
_entity_poly.pdbx_strand_id
1 'polypeptide(L)'
;MTEDADLGMRAARYRIKVRMLPSTTWEEANSLFMNWLRQRVRWIKGFMQTTLVYTRHPVQMFKNFGFKQYGAFLLFVGSAPLTLLTNLILWALFLNYTFFHYGPDLLFTDPWVRWPATVSFVFGNTVMVLLAVWGGWKRGYKDFLWWGLSMPIYWLLHSIASYWALVELLTKPHYWYRTKHGLAGQIVDVPERQRASASS
;
A
#
# COMPACT_ATOMS: atom_id res chain seq x y z
N MET A 1 11.95 10.48 -2.62
CA MET A 1 11.01 10.29 -3.76
C MET A 1 9.54 10.45 -3.33
N THR A 2 9.23 10.26 -2.06
CA THR A 2 7.95 10.62 -1.42
C THR A 2 8.13 11.88 -0.59
N GLU A 3 8.15 13.03 -1.28
CA GLU A 3 8.22 14.35 -0.64
C GLU A 3 6.98 14.60 0.23
N ASP A 4 5.82 14.13 -0.20
CA ASP A 4 4.55 14.17 0.52
C ASP A 4 4.62 13.56 1.93
N ALA A 5 5.17 12.35 2.05
CA ALA A 5 5.33 11.69 3.34
C ALA A 5 6.34 12.41 4.24
N ASP A 6 7.43 12.96 3.67
CA ASP A 6 8.41 13.75 4.43
C ASP A 6 7.81 15.09 4.91
N LEU A 7 7.07 15.78 4.04
CA LEU A 7 6.36 17.02 4.39
C LEU A 7 5.31 16.77 5.47
N GLY A 8 4.58 15.66 5.40
CA GLY A 8 3.62 15.25 6.44
C GLY A 8 4.30 15.08 7.81
N MET A 9 5.48 14.43 7.83
CA MET A 9 6.27 14.29 9.05
C MET A 9 6.79 15.65 9.55
N ARG A 10 7.27 16.52 8.67
CA ARG A 10 7.69 17.87 9.07
C ARG A 10 6.53 18.69 9.65
N ALA A 11 5.36 18.64 9.02
CA ALA A 11 4.16 19.31 9.53
C ALA A 11 3.77 18.78 10.92
N ALA A 12 3.80 17.46 11.13
CA ALA A 12 3.55 16.84 12.43
C ALA A 12 4.54 17.32 13.50
N ARG A 13 5.83 17.46 13.15
CA ARG A 13 6.88 17.99 14.04
C ARG A 13 6.57 19.39 14.53
N TYR A 14 6.06 20.25 13.64
CA TYR A 14 5.64 21.62 13.98
C TYR A 14 4.21 21.70 14.55
N ARG A 15 3.56 20.55 14.83
CA ARG A 15 2.18 20.46 15.34
C ARG A 15 1.16 21.14 14.42
N ILE A 16 1.46 21.22 13.13
CA ILE A 16 0.55 21.77 12.12
C ILE A 16 -0.52 20.72 11.83
N LYS A 17 -1.79 21.14 11.85
CA LYS A 17 -2.92 20.28 11.50
C LYS A 17 -3.15 20.33 10.00
N VAL A 18 -3.04 19.18 9.34
CA VAL A 18 -3.38 19.01 7.92
C VAL A 18 -4.78 18.38 7.85
N ARG A 19 -5.63 18.87 6.93
CA ARG A 19 -6.99 18.36 6.70
C ARG A 19 -7.18 18.09 5.21
N MET A 20 -7.95 17.05 4.89
CA MET A 20 -8.38 16.76 3.53
C MET A 20 -9.52 17.71 3.14
N LEU A 21 -9.41 18.35 1.98
CA LEU A 21 -10.51 19.11 1.38
C LEU A 21 -11.53 18.11 0.79
N PRO A 22 -12.84 18.30 1.01
CA PRO A 22 -13.88 17.43 0.46
C PRO A 22 -14.10 17.72 -1.03
N SER A 23 -13.07 17.53 -1.84
CA SER A 23 -13.09 17.74 -3.28
C SER A 23 -12.67 16.47 -4.00
N THR A 24 -13.22 16.25 -5.20
CA THR A 24 -12.86 15.13 -6.06
C THR A 24 -12.10 15.66 -7.27
N THR A 25 -10.80 15.38 -7.33
CA THR A 25 -9.99 15.64 -8.51
C THR A 25 -9.96 14.39 -9.37
N TRP A 26 -10.27 14.53 -10.64
CA TRP A 26 -10.17 13.45 -11.61
C TRP A 26 -8.81 13.50 -12.29
N GLU A 27 -8.06 12.41 -12.17
CA GLU A 27 -6.82 12.21 -12.89
C GLU A 27 -6.91 10.94 -13.73
N GLU A 28 -6.12 10.90 -14.80
CA GLU A 28 -6.04 9.75 -15.68
C GLU A 28 -5.53 8.51 -14.93
N ALA A 29 -6.29 7.42 -14.99
CA ALA A 29 -5.85 6.14 -14.45
C ALA A 29 -4.76 5.54 -15.33
N ASN A 30 -3.71 5.03 -14.70
CA ASN A 30 -2.62 4.37 -15.40
C ASN A 30 -3.06 3.00 -15.93
N SER A 31 -3.30 2.91 -17.24
CA SER A 31 -3.85 1.71 -17.91
C SER A 31 -2.78 0.72 -18.39
N LEU A 32 -1.53 1.17 -18.56
CA LEU A 32 -0.44 0.31 -19.04
C LEU A 32 0.30 -0.35 -17.88
N PHE A 33 0.37 -1.68 -17.90
CA PHE A 33 1.00 -2.48 -16.84
C PHE A 33 2.44 -2.03 -16.50
N MET A 34 3.30 -1.83 -17.50
CA MET A 34 4.68 -1.38 -17.27
C MET A 34 4.76 0.05 -16.70
N ASN A 35 3.82 0.92 -17.08
CA ASN A 35 3.77 2.28 -16.56
C ASN A 35 3.26 2.27 -15.10
N TRP A 36 2.27 1.44 -14.80
CA TRP A 36 1.77 1.19 -13.45
C TRP A 36 2.88 0.61 -12.56
N LEU A 37 3.63 -0.37 -13.06
CA LEU A 37 4.71 -1.01 -12.30
C LEU A 37 5.80 -0.01 -11.93
N ARG A 38 6.28 0.79 -12.89
CA ARG A 38 7.24 1.89 -12.63
C ARG A 38 6.72 2.90 -11.62
N GLN A 39 5.44 3.24 -11.71
CA GLN A 39 4.79 4.15 -10.75
C GLN A 39 4.80 3.57 -9.33
N ARG A 40 4.44 2.30 -9.18
CA ARG A 40 4.40 1.61 -7.89
C ARG A 40 5.78 1.36 -7.30
N VAL A 41 6.74 0.94 -8.12
CA VAL A 41 8.14 0.78 -7.71
C VAL A 41 8.65 2.10 -7.10
N ARG A 42 8.40 3.23 -7.79
CA ARG A 42 8.77 4.57 -7.29
C ARG A 42 8.15 4.91 -5.95
N TRP A 43 6.85 4.67 -5.76
CA TRP A 43 6.15 4.98 -4.51
C TRP A 43 6.65 4.11 -3.35
N ILE A 44 6.78 2.81 -3.57
CA ILE A 44 7.24 1.86 -2.55
C ILE A 44 8.70 2.17 -2.16
N LYS A 45 9.56 2.44 -3.14
CA LYS A 45 10.94 2.90 -2.91
C LYS A 45 10.98 4.17 -2.08
N GLY A 46 10.09 5.13 -2.37
CA GLY A 46 9.91 6.33 -1.56
C GLY A 46 9.61 6.00 -0.10
N PHE A 47 8.62 5.16 0.17
CA PHE A 47 8.27 4.75 1.53
C PHE A 47 9.43 4.02 2.24
N MET A 48 10.16 3.15 1.54
CA MET A 48 11.37 2.53 2.10
C MET A 48 12.41 3.58 2.49
N GLN A 49 12.70 4.54 1.61
CA GLN A 49 13.65 5.62 1.89
C GLN A 49 13.21 6.48 3.08
N THR A 50 11.97 6.94 3.09
CA THR A 50 11.42 7.74 4.19
C THR A 50 11.50 6.95 5.49
N THR A 51 11.10 5.68 5.48
CA THR A 51 11.20 4.82 6.66
C THR A 51 12.63 4.74 7.18
N LEU A 52 13.60 4.41 6.32
CA LEU A 52 15.01 4.30 6.71
C LEU A 52 15.57 5.59 7.30
N VAL A 53 15.18 6.76 6.76
CA VAL A 53 15.61 8.07 7.29
C VAL A 53 15.06 8.30 8.71
N TYR A 54 13.77 8.04 8.92
CA TYR A 54 13.09 8.27 10.20
C TYR A 54 13.26 7.13 11.22
N THR A 55 13.85 6.00 10.83
CA THR A 55 14.25 4.92 11.76
C THR A 55 15.75 4.89 12.02
N ARG A 56 16.57 5.73 11.38
CA ARG A 56 18.03 5.80 11.60
C ARG A 56 18.41 6.16 13.03
N HIS A 57 17.64 7.04 13.67
CA HIS A 57 17.83 7.47 15.06
C HIS A 57 16.50 7.38 15.83
N PRO A 58 16.00 6.17 16.13
CA PRO A 58 14.63 5.95 16.57
C PRO A 58 14.35 6.59 17.94
N VAL A 59 15.33 6.57 18.85
CA VAL A 59 15.23 7.23 20.17
C VAL A 59 15.06 8.74 20.04
N GLN A 60 15.80 9.37 19.11
CA GLN A 60 15.69 10.81 18.87
C GLN A 60 14.35 11.17 18.22
N MET A 61 13.90 10.37 17.25
CA MET A 61 12.61 10.57 16.61
C MET A 61 11.46 10.39 17.59
N PHE A 62 11.53 9.38 18.46
CA PHE A 62 10.57 9.18 19.52
C PHE A 62 10.48 10.38 20.47
N LYS A 63 11.62 10.97 20.87
CA LYS A 63 11.65 12.18 21.71
C LYS A 63 11.06 13.41 20.99
N ASN A 64 11.25 13.53 19.67
CA ASN A 64 10.81 14.68 18.88
C ASN A 64 9.30 14.63 18.55
N PHE A 65 8.78 13.45 18.21
CA PHE A 65 7.41 13.25 17.72
C PHE A 65 6.45 12.70 18.79
N GLY A 66 7.01 12.04 19.81
CA GLY A 66 6.25 11.28 20.78
C GLY A 66 5.70 9.95 20.23
N PHE A 67 5.21 9.11 21.14
CA PHE A 67 4.75 7.76 20.85
C PHE A 67 3.65 7.69 19.78
N LYS A 68 2.64 8.57 19.88
CA LYS A 68 1.46 8.52 18.99
C LYS A 68 1.81 8.82 17.53
N GLN A 69 2.56 9.89 17.29
CA GLN A 69 2.88 10.34 15.92
C GLN A 69 3.92 9.42 15.29
N TYR A 70 4.94 9.02 16.04
CA TYR A 70 5.95 8.09 15.54
C TYR A 70 5.37 6.68 15.31
N GLY A 71 4.50 6.22 16.21
CA GLY A 71 3.75 4.98 16.03
C GLY A 71 2.87 5.01 14.78
N ALA A 72 2.13 6.09 14.55
CA ALA A 72 1.36 6.25 13.31
C ALA A 72 2.25 6.24 12.07
N PHE A 73 3.39 6.92 12.09
CA PHE A 73 4.36 6.90 11.00
C PHE A 73 4.83 5.47 10.68
N LEU A 74 5.24 4.71 11.69
CA LEU A 74 5.66 3.33 11.51
C LEU A 74 4.51 2.45 11.01
N LEU A 75 3.29 2.66 11.52
CA LEU A 75 2.12 1.88 11.15
C LEU A 75 1.59 2.17 9.75
N PHE A 76 1.80 3.35 9.17
CA PHE A 76 1.29 3.70 7.85
C PHE A 76 2.38 3.77 6.77
N VAL A 77 3.54 4.36 7.07
CA VAL A 77 4.63 4.53 6.12
C VAL A 77 5.63 3.38 6.22
N GLY A 78 5.99 2.98 7.44
CA GLY A 78 6.97 1.91 7.68
C GLY A 78 6.44 0.50 7.40
N SER A 79 5.20 0.24 7.79
CA SER A 79 4.56 -1.06 7.62
C SER A 79 4.27 -1.36 6.15
N ALA A 80 3.93 -0.36 5.33
CA ALA A 80 3.54 -0.55 3.94
C ALA A 80 4.58 -1.33 3.11
N PRO A 81 5.86 -0.92 3.01
CA PRO A 81 6.86 -1.72 2.29
C PRO A 81 7.14 -3.06 2.98
N LEU A 82 7.09 -3.13 4.30
CA LEU A 82 7.31 -4.38 5.05
C LEU A 82 6.23 -5.42 4.72
N THR A 83 4.96 -5.03 4.78
CA THR A 83 3.81 -5.88 4.43
C THR A 83 3.88 -6.32 2.97
N LEU A 84 4.23 -5.43 2.04
CA LEU A 84 4.32 -5.80 0.63
C LEU A 84 5.43 -6.82 0.35
N LEU A 85 6.59 -6.67 1.01
CA LEU A 85 7.69 -7.63 0.92
C LEU A 85 7.33 -8.97 1.56
N THR A 86 6.75 -8.97 2.75
CA THR A 86 6.43 -10.22 3.47
C THR A 86 5.22 -10.93 2.88
N ASN A 87 4.30 -10.23 2.22
CA ASN A 87 3.08 -10.80 1.66
C ASN A 87 3.37 -11.97 0.70
N LEU A 88 4.36 -11.86 -0.19
CA LEU A 88 4.71 -12.95 -1.12
C LEU A 88 5.20 -14.20 -0.37
N ILE A 89 6.02 -14.01 0.66
CA ILE A 89 6.55 -15.10 1.50
C ILE A 89 5.41 -15.76 2.26
N LEU A 90 4.52 -14.97 2.87
CA LEU A 90 3.39 -15.49 3.64
C LEU A 90 2.39 -16.27 2.77
N TRP A 91 2.09 -15.77 1.56
CA TRP A 91 1.28 -16.52 0.59
C TRP A 91 1.96 -17.82 0.16
N ALA A 92 3.27 -17.79 -0.14
CA ALA A 92 4.00 -18.99 -0.50
C ALA A 92 3.98 -20.04 0.63
N LEU A 93 4.21 -19.63 1.88
CA LEU A 93 4.14 -20.52 3.05
C LEU A 93 2.73 -21.07 3.26
N PHE A 94 1.71 -20.22 3.15
CA PHE A 94 0.31 -20.63 3.31
C PHE A 94 -0.12 -21.65 2.25
N LEU A 95 0.20 -21.41 0.98
CA LEU A 95 -0.10 -22.33 -0.12
C LEU A 95 0.68 -23.64 0.02
N ASN A 96 1.97 -23.58 0.37
CA ASN A 96 2.77 -24.79 0.60
C ASN A 96 2.20 -25.64 1.73
N TYR A 97 1.79 -25.01 2.83
CA TYR A 97 1.14 -25.73 3.92
C TYR A 97 -0.20 -26.35 3.51
N THR A 98 -1.02 -25.59 2.78
CA THR A 98 -2.38 -25.98 2.43
C THR A 98 -2.40 -27.15 1.44
N PHE A 99 -1.52 -27.14 0.44
CA PHE A 99 -1.53 -28.14 -0.64
C PHE A 99 -0.53 -29.26 -0.46
N PHE A 100 0.59 -29.00 0.22
CA PHE A 100 1.69 -29.96 0.34
C PHE A 100 2.02 -30.33 1.79
N HIS A 101 1.37 -29.70 2.78
CA HIS A 101 1.67 -29.88 4.21
C HIS A 101 3.15 -29.62 4.58
N TYR A 102 3.87 -28.85 3.76
CA TYR A 102 5.25 -28.45 3.99
C TYR A 102 5.37 -26.95 4.29
N GLY A 103 6.37 -26.55 5.07
CA GLY A 103 6.81 -25.14 5.16
C GLY A 103 6.51 -24.37 6.45
N PRO A 104 5.35 -24.45 7.13
CA PRO A 104 5.09 -23.61 8.29
C PRO A 104 5.90 -24.07 9.50
N ASP A 105 6.34 -25.33 9.56
CA ASP A 105 7.24 -25.81 10.61
C ASP A 105 8.63 -25.16 10.54
N LEU A 106 8.97 -24.40 9.48
CA LEU A 106 10.24 -23.67 9.39
C LEU A 106 10.22 -22.35 10.19
N LEU A 107 9.07 -21.69 10.27
CA LEU A 107 8.91 -20.35 10.91
C LEU A 107 7.90 -20.34 12.06
N PHE A 108 6.96 -21.29 12.07
CA PHE A 108 5.82 -21.38 12.99
C PHE A 108 5.71 -22.82 13.55
N THR A 109 6.80 -23.31 14.16
CA THR A 109 6.85 -24.62 14.81
C THR A 109 5.83 -24.74 15.93
N ASP A 110 5.70 -23.72 16.78
CA ASP A 110 4.79 -23.73 17.91
C ASP A 110 3.33 -23.55 17.45
N PRO A 111 2.42 -24.51 17.74
CA PRO A 111 0.99 -24.36 17.47
C PRO A 111 0.36 -23.09 18.05
N TRP A 112 0.85 -22.60 19.20
CA TRP A 112 0.35 -21.38 19.85
C TRP A 112 0.67 -20.11 19.06
N VAL A 113 1.68 -20.14 18.18
CA VAL A 113 1.99 -19.04 17.25
C VAL A 113 1.34 -19.29 15.91
N ARG A 114 1.38 -20.54 15.43
CA ARG A 114 0.89 -20.95 14.11
C ARG A 114 -0.61 -20.68 13.95
N TRP A 115 -1.44 -21.11 14.90
CA TRP A 115 -2.89 -20.94 14.81
C TRP A 115 -3.30 -19.47 14.75
N PRO A 116 -2.87 -18.60 15.70
CA PRO A 116 -3.17 -17.17 15.60
C PRO A 116 -2.64 -16.52 14.33
N ALA A 117 -1.44 -16.91 13.85
CA ALA A 117 -0.89 -16.39 12.61
C ALA A 117 -1.75 -16.77 11.39
N THR A 118 -2.15 -18.04 11.26
CA THR A 118 -3.02 -18.50 10.17
C THR A 118 -4.40 -17.84 10.23
N VAL A 119 -5.01 -17.77 11.41
CA VAL A 119 -6.31 -17.11 11.61
C VAL A 119 -6.20 -15.64 11.24
N SER A 120 -5.18 -14.93 11.73
CA SER A 120 -4.97 -13.51 11.43
C SER A 120 -4.73 -13.27 9.94
N PHE A 121 -3.96 -14.16 9.29
CA PHE A 121 -3.68 -14.09 7.87
C PHE A 121 -4.96 -14.27 7.05
N VAL A 122 -5.72 -15.35 7.28
CA VAL A 122 -6.96 -15.63 6.54
C VAL A 122 -8.00 -14.55 6.81
N PHE A 123 -8.31 -14.29 8.09
CA PHE A 123 -9.31 -13.31 8.49
C PHE A 123 -8.96 -11.90 8.01
N GLY A 124 -7.72 -11.46 8.20
CA GLY A 124 -7.26 -10.13 7.78
C GLY A 124 -7.36 -9.93 6.28
N ASN A 125 -6.92 -10.91 5.48
CA ASN A 125 -7.06 -10.85 4.02
C ASN A 125 -8.54 -10.83 3.59
N THR A 126 -9.38 -11.67 4.21
CA THR A 126 -10.83 -11.68 3.92
C THR A 126 -11.48 -10.34 4.22
N VAL A 127 -11.23 -9.75 5.40
CA VAL A 127 -11.77 -8.43 5.77
C VAL A 127 -11.32 -7.36 4.78
N MET A 128 -10.05 -7.36 4.36
CA MET A 128 -9.53 -6.39 3.40
C MET A 128 -10.21 -6.51 2.02
N VAL A 129 -10.47 -7.74 1.54
CA VAL A 129 -11.25 -7.96 0.31
C VAL A 129 -12.67 -7.43 0.45
N LEU A 130 -13.35 -7.74 1.56
CA LEU A 130 -14.72 -7.27 1.82
C LEU A 130 -14.80 -5.74 1.89
N LEU A 131 -13.83 -5.09 2.52
CA LEU A 131 -13.74 -3.63 2.57
C LEU A 131 -13.51 -3.03 1.18
N ALA A 132 -12.69 -3.65 0.34
CA ALA A 132 -12.47 -3.20 -1.04
C ALA A 132 -13.76 -3.29 -1.88
N VAL A 133 -14.48 -4.41 -1.79
CA VAL A 133 -15.77 -4.60 -2.45
C VAL A 133 -16.80 -3.60 -1.94
N TRP A 134 -16.92 -3.46 -0.62
CA TRP A 134 -17.85 -2.53 0.01
C TRP A 134 -17.56 -1.07 -0.35
N GLY A 135 -16.29 -0.69 -0.42
CA GLY A 135 -15.87 0.64 -0.86
C GLY A 135 -16.28 0.96 -2.30
N GLY A 136 -16.13 0.00 -3.22
CA GLY A 136 -16.60 0.12 -4.60
C GLY A 136 -18.12 0.24 -4.69
N TRP A 137 -18.84 -0.62 -3.95
CA TRP A 137 -20.30 -0.62 -3.89
C TRP A 137 -20.87 0.69 -3.35
N LYS A 138 -20.32 1.21 -2.23
CA LYS A 138 -20.75 2.48 -1.63
C LYS A 138 -20.56 3.67 -2.58
N ARG A 139 -19.59 3.59 -3.50
CA ARG A 139 -19.34 4.61 -4.54
C ARG A 139 -20.17 4.40 -5.82
N GLY A 140 -21.02 3.37 -5.87
CA GLY A 140 -21.89 3.08 -7.02
C GLY A 140 -21.20 2.34 -8.17
N TYR A 141 -19.95 1.90 -8.01
CA TYR A 141 -19.23 1.15 -9.03
C TYR A 141 -19.61 -0.34 -8.96
N LYS A 142 -20.78 -0.71 -9.51
CA LYS A 142 -21.31 -2.09 -9.42
C LYS A 142 -20.43 -3.13 -10.09
N ASP A 143 -19.82 -2.79 -11.23
CA ASP A 143 -18.88 -3.67 -11.95
C ASP A 143 -17.56 -3.86 -11.19
N PHE A 144 -17.29 -3.02 -10.18
CA PHE A 144 -16.10 -3.11 -9.33
C PHE A 144 -16.14 -4.29 -8.36
N LEU A 145 -17.29 -4.94 -8.20
CA LEU A 145 -17.43 -6.07 -7.28
C LEU A 145 -16.48 -7.22 -7.63
N TRP A 146 -16.38 -7.57 -8.92
CA TRP A 146 -15.45 -8.58 -9.41
C TRP A 146 -13.98 -8.15 -9.24
N TRP A 147 -13.68 -6.88 -9.50
CA TRP A 147 -12.34 -6.33 -9.31
C TRP A 147 -11.92 -6.29 -7.84
N GLY A 148 -12.86 -6.06 -6.92
CA GLY A 148 -12.63 -6.15 -5.47
C GLY A 148 -12.23 -7.56 -5.03
N LEU A 149 -12.83 -8.61 -5.61
CA LEU A 149 -12.45 -10.00 -5.33
C LEU A 149 -11.05 -10.35 -5.87
N SER A 150 -10.58 -9.66 -6.91
CA SER A 150 -9.23 -9.85 -7.47
C SER A 150 -8.11 -9.20 -6.65
N MET A 151 -8.42 -8.53 -5.54
CA MET A 151 -7.45 -7.83 -4.70
C MET A 151 -6.25 -8.68 -4.25
N PRO A 152 -6.38 -9.97 -3.86
CA PRO A 152 -5.22 -10.78 -3.51
C PRO A 152 -4.21 -10.89 -4.65
N ILE A 153 -4.67 -11.03 -5.89
CA ILE A 153 -3.82 -11.05 -7.09
C ILE A 153 -3.13 -9.68 -7.27
N TYR A 154 -3.88 -8.59 -7.07
CA TYR A 154 -3.33 -7.24 -7.14
C TYR A 154 -2.25 -6.96 -6.07
N TRP A 155 -2.38 -7.55 -4.87
CA TRP A 155 -1.37 -7.46 -3.82
C TRP A 155 -0.10 -8.24 -4.18
N LEU A 156 -0.21 -9.37 -4.89
CA LEU A 156 0.98 -10.08 -5.42
C LEU A 156 1.74 -9.21 -6.42
N LEU A 157 1.05 -8.46 -7.29
CA LEU A 157 1.69 -7.51 -8.20
C LEU A 157 2.42 -6.40 -7.42
N HIS A 158 1.84 -5.91 -6.32
CA HIS A 158 2.52 -4.97 -5.43
C HIS A 158 3.74 -5.59 -4.74
N SER A 159 3.67 -6.86 -4.33
CA SER A 159 4.82 -7.57 -3.78
C SER A 159 5.96 -7.63 -4.79
N ILE A 160 5.69 -7.99 -6.05
CA ILE A 160 6.69 -7.97 -7.13
C ILE A 160 7.30 -6.56 -7.29
N ALA A 161 6.46 -5.53 -7.34
CA ALA A 161 6.92 -4.14 -7.41
C ALA A 161 7.78 -3.75 -6.18
N SER A 162 7.48 -4.29 -4.99
CA SER A 162 8.23 -4.02 -3.77
C SER A 162 9.62 -4.65 -3.79
N TYR A 163 9.79 -5.87 -4.32
CA TYR A 163 11.11 -6.48 -4.48
C TYR A 163 11.95 -5.74 -5.52
N TRP A 164 11.35 -5.30 -6.63
CA TRP A 164 12.05 -4.44 -7.58
C TRP A 164 12.47 -3.12 -6.91
N ALA A 165 11.57 -2.46 -6.18
CA ALA A 165 11.89 -1.25 -5.42
C ALA A 165 13.05 -1.46 -4.44
N LEU A 166 13.10 -2.62 -3.76
CA LEU A 166 14.19 -2.97 -2.86
C LEU A 166 15.53 -3.13 -3.58
N VAL A 167 15.56 -3.88 -4.69
CA VAL A 167 16.78 -4.04 -5.51
C VAL A 167 17.26 -2.69 -6.02
N GLU A 168 16.35 -1.84 -6.47
CA GLU A 168 16.67 -0.52 -6.97
C GLU A 168 17.10 0.45 -5.86
N LEU A 169 16.55 0.33 -4.66
CA LEU A 169 17.00 1.09 -3.50
C LEU A 169 18.47 0.82 -3.19
N LEU A 170 18.91 -0.44 -3.33
CA LEU A 170 20.28 -0.86 -3.09
C LEU A 170 21.24 -0.50 -4.24
N THR A 171 20.78 -0.62 -5.49
CA THR A 171 21.63 -0.47 -6.68
C THR A 171 21.63 0.95 -7.26
N LYS A 172 20.49 1.66 -7.20
CA LYS A 172 20.28 2.98 -7.82
C LYS A 172 19.37 3.86 -6.94
N PRO A 173 19.77 4.20 -5.70
CA PRO A 173 18.90 4.85 -4.72
C PRO A 173 18.27 6.16 -5.21
N HIS A 174 18.97 6.94 -6.02
CA HIS A 174 18.50 8.24 -6.52
C HIS A 174 17.82 8.18 -7.89
N TYR A 175 17.70 7.01 -8.51
CA TYR A 175 17.04 6.87 -9.81
C TYR A 175 15.52 7.02 -9.69
N TRP A 176 14.92 7.77 -10.63
CA TRP A 176 13.50 8.09 -10.67
C TRP A 176 12.89 7.65 -12.01
N TYR A 177 11.88 6.78 -11.97
CA TYR A 177 11.12 6.43 -13.16
C TYR A 177 10.18 7.55 -13.59
N ARG A 178 10.26 7.95 -14.87
CA ARG A 178 9.24 8.79 -15.50
C ARG A 178 8.10 7.90 -16.01
N THR A 179 6.88 8.30 -15.71
CA THR A 179 5.66 7.68 -16.25
C THR A 179 5.20 8.44 -17.48
N LYS A 180 4.67 7.74 -18.48
CA LYS A 180 4.00 8.39 -19.62
C LYS A 180 2.58 8.79 -19.20
N HIS A 181 2.13 9.94 -19.66
CA HIS A 181 0.77 10.47 -19.49
C HIS A 181 0.03 10.45 -20.85
N GLY A 182 -1.30 10.52 -20.86
CA GLY A 182 -2.11 10.53 -22.09
C GLY A 182 -2.32 9.15 -22.70
N LEU A 183 -2.40 8.12 -21.87
CA LEU A 183 -2.69 6.73 -22.26
C LEU A 183 -4.20 6.46 -22.42
N ALA A 184 -5.05 7.23 -21.75
CA ALA A 184 -6.48 7.28 -21.97
C ALA A 184 -6.78 8.23 -23.15
N GLY A 185 -7.11 7.66 -24.31
CA GLY A 185 -7.70 8.43 -25.39
C GLY A 185 -9.10 8.90 -25.00
N GLN A 186 -9.34 10.21 -25.12
CA GLN A 186 -10.60 10.93 -24.91
C GLN A 186 -11.18 10.94 -23.48
N ILE A 187 -11.63 12.13 -23.08
CA ILE A 187 -12.36 12.41 -21.85
C ILE A 187 -13.62 11.55 -21.85
N VAL A 188 -13.71 10.59 -20.93
CA VAL A 188 -14.95 9.85 -20.68
C VAL A 188 -15.91 10.81 -19.97
N ASP A 189 -16.99 11.19 -20.64
CA ASP A 189 -18.03 12.02 -20.04
C ASP A 189 -18.64 11.30 -18.83
N VAL A 190 -18.55 11.94 -17.65
CA VAL A 190 -19.03 11.37 -16.39
C VAL A 190 -20.56 11.46 -16.32
N PRO A 191 -21.28 10.38 -15.96
CA PRO A 191 -22.73 10.40 -15.80
C PRO A 191 -23.20 11.46 -14.78
N GLU A 192 -24.22 12.21 -15.17
CA GLU A 192 -24.76 13.42 -14.51
C GLU A 192 -25.07 13.25 -13.00
N ARG A 193 -25.36 12.02 -12.56
CA ARG A 193 -25.66 11.69 -11.15
C ARG A 193 -24.49 11.95 -10.19
N GLN A 194 -23.25 12.05 -10.67
CA GLN A 194 -22.06 12.35 -9.86
C GLN A 194 -21.74 13.85 -9.76
N ARG A 195 -22.33 14.71 -10.61
CA ARG A 195 -22.17 16.18 -10.50
C ARG A 195 -22.97 16.74 -9.32
N ALA A 196 -24.16 16.20 -9.08
CA ALA A 196 -25.07 16.67 -8.05
C ALA A 196 -24.59 16.41 -6.60
N SER A 197 -23.75 15.38 -6.38
CA SER A 197 -23.20 15.09 -5.04
C SER A 197 -21.93 15.88 -4.69
N ALA A 198 -21.37 16.60 -5.65
CA ALA A 198 -20.21 17.47 -5.44
C ALA A 198 -20.61 18.92 -5.14
N SER A 199 -21.90 19.27 -5.31
CA SER A 199 -22.46 20.61 -5.07
C SER A 199 -23.32 20.70 -3.81
N SER A 200 -23.32 19.69 -2.94
CA SER A 200 -24.11 19.64 -1.69
C SER A 200 -23.23 19.50 -0.46
#